data_AF-A0A1A2ZM13-F1
#
_entry.id   AF-A0A1A2ZM13-F1
#
_cell.length_a   1.000
_cell.length_b   1.000
_cell.length_c   1.000
_cell.angle_alpha   90.00
_cell.angle_beta   90.00
_cell.angle_gamma   90.00
#
_symmetry.space_group_name_H-M   'P 1'
#
loop_
_entity.id
_entity.type
_entity.pdbx_description
1 polymer ?
#
loop_
_entity_poly.entity_id
_entity_poly.type
_entity_poly.pdbx_seq_one_letter_code
_entity_poly.pdbx_strand_id
1 'polypeptide(L)'
;MTTTTDVVQRESWWAFYRRHGYFFRQAAMLTISLGVLIHLYRVIFGDDLTLKYAMTLTTDRILLVPMTYAALTGVLVWRRVRFANKPHRAFFTASLVYIAGSVPLHIWCSYVTKDLSLYMWFRPWFSYLLLIVVYPAFLTMFWRLRYKD
;
A
#
# COMPACT_ATOMS: atom_id res chain seq x y z
N MET A 1 49.55 25.67 -1.97
CA MET A 1 48.21 25.83 -1.37
C MET A 1 47.21 25.37 -2.41
N THR A 2 46.75 24.13 -2.30
CA THR A 2 45.82 23.52 -3.26
C THR A 2 44.47 23.45 -2.55
N THR A 3 43.57 24.35 -2.93
CA THR A 3 42.28 24.58 -2.30
C THR A 3 41.39 23.34 -2.43
N THR A 4 41.05 22.73 -1.30
CA THR A 4 40.11 21.63 -1.16
C THR A 4 38.67 22.17 -1.17
N THR A 5 38.10 22.43 -2.33
CA THR A 5 36.69 22.82 -2.45
C THR A 5 36.10 22.32 -3.76
N ASP A 6 35.70 21.05 -3.81
CA ASP A 6 34.55 20.61 -4.62
C ASP A 6 34.18 19.12 -4.42
N VAL A 7 34.41 18.59 -3.21
CA VAL A 7 33.76 17.34 -2.78
C VAL A 7 32.41 17.70 -2.16
N VAL A 8 31.56 18.40 -2.90
CA VAL A 8 30.13 18.35 -2.60
C VAL A 8 29.73 16.91 -2.87
N GLN A 9 29.58 16.15 -1.78
CA GLN A 9 29.06 14.79 -1.77
C GLN A 9 27.83 14.74 -2.67
N ARG A 10 27.99 14.27 -3.90
CA ARG A 10 26.91 13.69 -4.71
C ARG A 10 26.49 12.40 -4.02
N GLU A 11 25.88 12.51 -2.85
CA GLU A 11 24.95 11.48 -2.43
C GLU A 11 23.81 11.51 -3.46
N SER A 12 23.96 10.70 -4.50
CA SER A 12 23.04 10.60 -5.62
C SER A 12 21.61 10.54 -5.09
N TRP A 13 20.67 11.29 -5.68
CA TRP A 13 19.23 11.21 -5.37
C TRP A 13 18.73 9.76 -5.33
N TRP A 14 19.36 8.89 -6.12
CA TRP A 14 19.14 7.45 -6.12
C TRP A 14 19.52 6.75 -4.80
N ALA A 15 20.62 7.15 -4.17
CA ALA A 15 21.04 6.66 -2.86
C ALA A 15 20.10 7.13 -1.75
N PHE A 16 19.61 8.38 -1.80
CA PHE A 16 18.58 8.89 -0.88
C PHE A 16 17.26 8.12 -1.03
N TYR A 17 16.77 7.97 -2.27
CA TYR A 17 15.56 7.22 -2.60
C TYR A 17 15.62 5.78 -2.11
N ARG A 18 16.79 5.14 -2.28
CA ARG A 18 17.06 3.77 -1.84
C ARG A 18 17.10 3.64 -0.31
N ARG A 19 17.72 4.59 0.40
CA ARG A 19 17.78 4.63 1.88
C ARG A 19 16.40 4.82 2.51
N HIS A 20 15.50 5.54 1.83
CA HIS A 20 14.09 5.68 2.23
C HIS A 20 13.23 4.45 1.91
N GLY A 21 13.83 3.36 1.45
CA GLY A 21 13.10 2.15 1.06
C GLY A 21 12.14 2.40 -0.11
N TYR A 22 12.54 3.26 -1.05
CA TYR A 22 11.74 3.64 -2.22
C TYR A 22 10.37 4.25 -1.88
N PHE A 23 10.26 4.97 -0.77
CA PHE A 23 8.98 5.52 -0.29
C PHE A 23 7.85 4.45 -0.16
N PHE A 24 8.22 3.18 -0.01
CA PHE A 24 7.27 2.06 0.16
C PHE A 24 6.29 2.35 1.29
N ARG A 25 6.79 2.82 2.43
CA ARG A 25 5.97 3.14 3.61
C ARG A 25 4.85 4.12 3.27
N GLN A 26 5.19 5.23 2.61
CA GLN A 26 4.24 6.28 2.26
C GLN A 26 3.19 5.77 1.27
N ALA A 27 3.62 5.04 0.25
CA ALA A 27 2.71 4.46 -0.74
C ALA A 27 1.77 3.42 -0.12
N ALA A 28 2.31 2.51 0.69
CA ALA A 28 1.53 1.50 1.39
C ALA A 28 0.52 2.14 2.35
N MET A 29 0.94 3.12 3.15
CA MET A 29 0.04 3.86 4.03
C MET A 29 -1.04 4.60 3.24
N LEU A 30 -0.71 5.24 2.12
CA LEU A 30 -1.69 5.92 1.26
C LEU A 30 -2.72 4.93 0.69
N THR A 31 -2.27 3.78 0.19
CA THR A 31 -3.16 2.71 -0.30
C THR A 31 -4.12 2.24 0.78
N ILE A 32 -3.60 1.95 1.98
CA ILE A 32 -4.43 1.48 3.09
C ILE A 32 -5.41 2.57 3.53
N SER A 33 -4.99 3.83 3.61
CA SER A 33 -5.87 4.96 3.94
C SER A 33 -6.99 5.16 2.92
N LEU A 34 -6.71 5.07 1.62
CA LEU A 34 -7.75 5.10 0.58
C LEU A 34 -8.71 3.92 0.71
N GLY A 35 -8.19 2.72 1.00
CA GLY A 35 -9.00 1.55 1.33
C GLY A 35 -9.92 1.79 2.53
N VAL A 36 -9.40 2.36 3.63
CA VAL A 36 -10.18 2.72 4.82
C VAL A 36 -11.36 3.60 4.42
N LEU A 37 -11.14 4.65 3.62
CA LEU A 37 -12.21 5.57 3.21
C LEU A 37 -13.31 4.86 2.42
N ILE A 38 -12.94 4.00 1.47
CA ILE A 38 -13.91 3.25 0.64
C ILE A 38 -14.68 2.24 1.51
N HIS A 39 -14.00 1.48 2.37
CA HIS A 39 -14.64 0.51 3.24
C HIS A 39 -15.52 1.16 4.31
N LEU A 40 -15.12 2.33 4.83
CA LEU A 40 -15.94 3.11 5.75
C LEU A 40 -17.21 3.60 5.05
N TYR A 41 -17.08 4.11 3.82
CA TYR A 41 -18.23 4.52 3.02
C TYR A 41 -19.20 3.35 2.79
N ARG A 42 -18.67 2.16 2.49
CA ARG A 42 -19.46 0.94 2.34
C ARG A 42 -20.18 0.52 3.60
N VAL A 43 -19.53 0.60 4.76
CA VAL A 43 -20.16 0.25 6.04
C VAL A 43 -21.28 1.23 6.41
N ILE A 44 -21.12 2.52 6.11
CA ILE A 44 -22.10 3.56 6.46
C ILE A 44 -23.27 3.62 5.47
N PHE A 45 -22.97 3.58 4.17
CA PHE A 45 -23.94 3.85 3.09
C PHE A 45 -24.38 2.61 2.31
N GLY A 46 -23.77 1.45 2.57
CA GLY A 46 -24.09 0.20 1.89
C GLY A 46 -23.45 0.07 0.50
N ASP A 47 -23.74 -1.05 -0.16
CA ASP A 47 -23.06 -1.50 -1.38
C ASP A 47 -23.46 -0.65 -2.60
N ASP A 48 -24.75 -0.34 -2.76
CA ASP A 48 -25.27 0.39 -3.91
C ASP A 48 -24.71 1.82 -4.00
N LEU A 49 -24.72 2.55 -2.87
CA LEU A 49 -24.17 3.91 -2.82
C LEU A 49 -22.65 3.90 -2.97
N THR A 50 -21.98 2.88 -2.43
CA THR A 50 -20.54 2.68 -2.63
C THR A 50 -20.20 2.55 -4.10
N LEU A 51 -20.83 1.63 -4.82
CA LEU A 51 -20.58 1.42 -6.25
C LEU A 51 -20.88 2.67 -7.07
N LYS A 52 -21.88 3.44 -6.68
CA LYS A 52 -22.28 4.64 -7.40
C LYS A 52 -21.33 5.82 -7.21
N TYR A 53 -20.84 6.04 -5.99
CA TYR A 53 -20.14 7.30 -5.64
C TYR A 53 -18.69 7.12 -5.18
N ALA A 54 -18.39 6.06 -4.41
CA ALA A 54 -17.06 5.89 -3.82
C ALA A 54 -16.18 4.96 -4.67
N MET A 55 -16.75 3.86 -5.14
CA MET A 55 -16.08 2.75 -5.81
C MET A 55 -16.38 2.78 -7.30
N THR A 56 -15.92 3.85 -7.95
CA THR A 56 -16.03 4.05 -9.40
C THR A 56 -14.74 3.57 -10.08
N LEU A 57 -14.78 3.34 -11.40
CA LEU A 57 -13.58 2.97 -12.18
C LEU A 57 -12.44 3.99 -12.00
N THR A 58 -12.79 5.27 -11.92
CA THR A 58 -11.80 6.32 -11.69
C THR A 58 -11.18 6.19 -10.31
N THR A 59 -12.00 6.02 -9.26
CA THR A 59 -11.48 5.87 -7.90
C THR A 59 -10.63 4.61 -7.74
N ASP A 60 -11.06 3.49 -8.33
CA ASP A 60 -10.33 2.22 -8.29
C ASP A 60 -8.95 2.34 -8.95
N ARG A 61 -8.88 3.03 -10.10
CA ARG A 61 -7.60 3.33 -10.77
C ARG A 61 -6.72 4.28 -9.97
N ILE A 62 -7.29 5.28 -9.31
CA ILE A 62 -6.55 6.19 -8.42
C ILE A 62 -5.93 5.39 -7.27
N LEU A 63 -6.67 4.45 -6.67
CA LEU A 63 -6.18 3.58 -5.60
C LEU A 63 -5.12 2.58 -6.12
N LEU A 64 -5.28 2.09 -7.35
CA LEU A 64 -4.37 1.13 -7.96
C LEU A 64 -2.95 1.69 -8.13
N VAL A 65 -2.78 2.98 -8.41
CA VAL A 65 -1.46 3.62 -8.62
C VAL A 65 -0.54 3.46 -7.39
N PRO A 66 -0.88 3.99 -6.20
CA PRO A 66 -0.05 3.80 -5.01
C PRO A 66 0.01 2.33 -4.58
N MET A 67 -1.06 1.55 -4.81
CA MET A 67 -1.08 0.11 -4.46
C MET A 67 -0.05 -0.67 -5.27
N THR A 68 0.01 -0.45 -6.58
CA THR A 68 0.96 -1.11 -7.48
C THR A 68 2.39 -0.69 -7.15
N TYR A 69 2.61 0.60 -6.91
CA TYR A 69 3.91 1.09 -6.49
C TYR A 69 4.35 0.46 -5.16
N ALA A 70 3.45 0.37 -4.17
CA ALA A 70 3.71 -0.30 -2.90
C ALA A 70 4.01 -1.79 -3.07
N ALA A 71 3.30 -2.50 -3.96
CA ALA A 71 3.57 -3.90 -4.26
C ALA A 71 4.99 -4.09 -4.80
N LEU A 72 5.38 -3.32 -5.83
CA LEU A 72 6.70 -3.42 -6.45
C LEU A 72 7.82 -3.04 -5.49
N THR A 73 7.69 -1.87 -4.86
CA THR A 73 8.71 -1.38 -3.92
C THR A 73 8.78 -2.23 -2.65
N GLY A 74 7.67 -2.82 -2.22
CA GLY A 74 7.62 -3.75 -1.10
C GLY A 74 8.44 -5.02 -1.34
N VAL A 75 8.35 -5.60 -2.55
CA VAL A 75 9.19 -6.74 -2.95
C VAL A 75 10.66 -6.33 -2.99
N LEU A 76 10.98 -5.16 -3.53
CA LEU A 76 12.35 -4.65 -3.63
C LEU A 76 12.97 -4.28 -2.27
N VAL A 77 12.16 -3.81 -1.32
CA VAL A 77 12.62 -3.39 0.00
C VAL A 77 12.64 -4.53 1.01
N TRP A 78 11.96 -5.64 0.73
CA TRP A 78 11.84 -6.80 1.62
C TRP A 78 13.15 -7.22 2.30
N ARG A 79 14.22 -7.40 1.51
CA ARG A 79 15.53 -7.86 2.01
C ARG A 79 16.22 -6.82 2.90
N ARG A 80 15.80 -5.55 2.79
CA ARG A 80 16.32 -4.40 3.53
C ARG A 80 15.46 -3.98 4.71
N VAL A 81 14.28 -4.56 4.93
CA VAL A 81 13.52 -4.27 6.15
C VAL A 81 14.26 -4.84 7.36
N ARG A 82 14.40 -4.04 8.43
CA ARG A 82 14.88 -4.51 9.73
C ARG A 82 13.71 -5.12 10.50
N PHE A 83 13.71 -6.44 10.65
CA PHE A 83 12.68 -7.15 11.41
C PHE A 83 13.11 -7.31 12.87
N ALA A 84 12.25 -6.88 13.81
CA ALA A 84 12.49 -7.06 15.24
C ALA A 84 12.41 -8.54 15.69
N ASN A 85 11.52 -9.32 15.09
CA ASN A 85 11.30 -10.74 15.43
C ASN A 85 10.69 -11.51 14.23
N LYS A 86 10.60 -12.86 14.35
CA LYS A 86 9.99 -13.72 13.32
C LYS A 86 8.52 -13.36 13.04
N PRO A 87 7.66 -13.09 14.04
CA PRO A 87 6.28 -12.65 13.80
C PRO A 87 6.17 -11.36 12.99
N HIS A 88 7.00 -10.35 13.27
CA HIS A 88 7.02 -9.09 12.52
C HIS A 88 7.38 -9.32 11.06
N ARG A 89 8.33 -10.23 10.78
CA ARG A 89 8.65 -10.64 9.42
C ARG A 89 7.48 -11.33 8.73
N ALA A 90 6.82 -12.27 9.41
CA ALA A 90 5.65 -12.95 8.87
C ALA A 90 4.47 -11.98 8.62
N PHE A 91 4.28 -11.01 9.50
CA PHE A 91 3.23 -10.01 9.37
C PHE A 91 3.49 -9.04 8.21
N PHE A 92 4.72 -8.56 8.07
CA PHE A 92 5.15 -7.79 6.89
C PHE A 92 4.97 -8.61 5.60
N THR A 93 5.35 -9.89 5.65
CA THR A 93 5.16 -10.83 4.55
C THR A 93 3.71 -10.91 4.11
N ALA A 94 2.82 -11.17 5.05
CA ALA A 94 1.40 -11.27 4.80
C ALA A 94 0.84 -9.95 4.22
N SER A 95 1.27 -8.81 4.74
CA SER A 95 0.85 -7.50 4.22
C SER A 95 1.29 -7.27 2.77
N LEU A 96 2.52 -7.70 2.42
CA LEU A 96 3.01 -7.54 1.06
C LEU A 96 2.29 -8.49 0.11
N VAL A 97 2.06 -9.73 0.51
CA VAL A 97 1.27 -10.70 -0.27
C VAL A 97 -0.15 -10.20 -0.46
N TYR A 98 -0.76 -9.60 0.56
CA TYR A 98 -2.07 -8.98 0.46
C TYR A 98 -2.10 -7.84 -0.56
N ILE A 99 -1.18 -6.86 -0.44
CA ILE A 99 -1.11 -5.71 -1.37
C ILE A 99 -0.77 -6.16 -2.79
N ALA A 100 0.22 -7.05 -2.95
CA ALA A 100 0.63 -7.54 -4.25
C ALA A 100 -0.44 -8.43 -4.90
N GLY A 101 -1.16 -9.22 -4.10
CA GLY A 101 -2.26 -10.06 -4.55
C GLY A 101 -3.53 -9.26 -4.90
N SER A 102 -3.76 -8.12 -4.25
CA SER A 102 -4.89 -7.25 -4.59
C SER A 102 -4.68 -6.50 -5.90
N VAL A 103 -3.43 -6.20 -6.30
CA VAL A 103 -3.14 -5.49 -7.56
C VAL A 103 -3.74 -6.19 -8.79
N PRO A 104 -3.52 -7.50 -9.05
CA PRO A 104 -4.16 -8.21 -10.15
C PRO A 104 -5.68 -8.16 -10.11
N LEU A 105 -6.29 -8.26 -8.93
CA LEU A 105 -7.74 -8.15 -8.77
C LEU A 105 -8.23 -6.77 -9.20
N HIS A 106 -7.59 -5.70 -8.73
CA HIS A 106 -7.91 -4.33 -9.13
C HIS A 106 -7.68 -4.10 -10.62
N ILE A 107 -6.59 -4.61 -11.20
CA ILE A 107 -6.36 -4.54 -12.65
C ILE A 107 -7.47 -5.24 -13.42
N TRP A 108 -7.84 -6.45 -13.01
CA TRP A 108 -8.89 -7.24 -13.65
C TRP A 108 -10.23 -6.48 -13.64
N CYS A 109 -10.65 -6.00 -12.46
CA CYS A 109 -11.90 -5.27 -12.31
C CYS A 109 -11.90 -3.90 -13.03
N SER A 110 -10.80 -3.15 -12.98
CA SER A 110 -10.73 -1.80 -13.57
C SER A 110 -10.47 -1.74 -15.07
N TYR A 111 -9.69 -2.68 -15.62
CA TYR A 111 -9.24 -2.63 -17.02
C TYR A 111 -9.83 -3.74 -17.88
N VAL A 112 -10.02 -4.94 -17.33
CA VAL A 112 -10.50 -6.09 -18.11
C VAL A 112 -12.03 -6.15 -18.12
N THR A 113 -12.66 -6.32 -16.96
CA THR A 113 -14.14 -6.41 -16.89
C THR A 113 -14.80 -5.04 -16.91
N LYS A 114 -14.11 -4.00 -16.42
CA LYS A 114 -14.65 -2.66 -16.18
C LYS A 114 -15.93 -2.70 -15.33
N ASP A 115 -16.01 -3.70 -14.47
CA ASP A 115 -17.12 -3.94 -13.56
C ASP A 115 -16.55 -4.18 -12.15
N LEU A 116 -17.01 -3.35 -11.22
CA LEU A 116 -16.61 -3.35 -9.81
C LEU A 116 -17.63 -4.10 -8.93
N SER A 117 -18.72 -4.63 -9.51
CA SER A 117 -19.71 -5.44 -8.80
C SER A 117 -19.09 -6.69 -8.16
N LEU A 118 -18.00 -7.22 -8.73
CA LEU A 118 -17.26 -8.37 -8.19
C LEU A 118 -16.77 -8.13 -6.75
N TYR A 119 -16.51 -6.89 -6.36
CA TYR A 119 -16.14 -6.57 -4.98
C TYR A 119 -17.29 -6.72 -3.98
N MET A 120 -18.54 -6.68 -4.45
CA MET A 120 -19.71 -6.92 -3.61
C MET A 120 -19.91 -8.39 -3.29
N TRP A 121 -19.22 -9.29 -4.00
CA TRP A 121 -19.14 -10.70 -3.60
C TRP A 121 -18.51 -10.86 -2.21
N PHE A 122 -17.58 -9.98 -1.84
CA PHE A 122 -17.10 -9.89 -0.46
C PHE A 122 -18.22 -9.33 0.41
N ARG A 123 -18.79 -10.17 1.27
CA ARG A 123 -19.86 -9.78 2.20
C ARG A 123 -19.42 -8.61 3.12
N PRO A 124 -20.36 -7.83 3.67
CA PRO A 124 -20.05 -6.65 4.51
C PRO A 124 -19.12 -6.92 5.68
N TRP A 125 -19.17 -8.12 6.30
CA TRP A 125 -18.27 -8.53 7.39
C TRP A 125 -16.78 -8.37 7.04
N PHE A 126 -16.43 -8.53 5.76
CA PHE A 126 -15.06 -8.36 5.29
C PHE A 126 -14.57 -6.91 5.47
N SER A 127 -15.44 -5.92 5.21
CA SER A 127 -15.12 -4.51 5.43
C SER A 127 -14.91 -4.20 6.91
N TYR A 128 -15.71 -4.80 7.81
CA TYR A 128 -15.51 -4.66 9.26
C TYR A 128 -14.19 -5.27 9.71
N LEU A 129 -13.83 -6.47 9.22
CA LEU A 129 -12.55 -7.10 9.52
C LEU A 129 -11.37 -6.25 9.03
N LEU A 130 -11.47 -5.68 7.83
CA LEU A 130 -10.44 -4.80 7.30
C LEU A 130 -10.28 -3.53 8.13
N LEU A 131 -11.38 -2.86 8.48
CA LEU A 131 -11.36 -1.61 9.23
C LEU A 131 -10.89 -1.78 10.69
N ILE A 132 -11.33 -2.84 11.37
CA ILE A 132 -11.07 -3.02 12.81
C ILE A 132 -9.70 -3.66 13.05
N VAL A 133 -9.31 -4.62 12.22
CA VAL A 133 -8.13 -5.46 12.48
C VAL A 133 -7.02 -5.17 11.49
N VAL A 134 -7.27 -5.38 10.19
CA VAL A 134 -6.20 -5.45 9.19
C VAL A 134 -5.56 -4.09 8.95
N TYR A 135 -6.36 -3.05 8.69
CA TYR A 135 -5.86 -1.72 8.39
C TYR A 135 -5.15 -1.05 9.57
N PRO A 136 -5.68 -1.05 10.81
CA PRO A 136 -4.95 -0.52 11.96
C PRO A 136 -3.64 -1.27 12.21
N ALA A 137 -3.63 -2.59 12.06
CA ALA A 137 -2.43 -3.39 12.25
C ALA A 137 -1.37 -3.09 11.17
N PHE A 138 -1.77 -3.00 9.90
CA PHE A 138 -0.88 -2.64 8.79
C PHE A 138 -0.34 -1.22 8.93
N LEU A 139 -1.19 -0.23 9.23
CA LEU A 139 -0.76 1.16 9.43
C LEU A 139 0.24 1.26 10.59
N THR A 140 -0.04 0.60 11.71
CA THR A 140 0.85 0.60 12.88
C THR A 140 2.21 -0.03 12.56
N MET A 141 2.21 -1.15 11.83
CA MET A 141 3.44 -1.80 11.38
C MET A 141 4.22 -0.91 10.41
N PHE A 142 3.58 -0.37 9.38
CA PHE A 142 4.23 0.48 8.38
C PHE A 142 4.78 1.76 9.01
N TRP A 143 4.07 2.37 9.96
CA TRP A 143 4.55 3.54 10.70
C TRP A 143 5.89 3.27 11.41
N ARG A 144 6.03 2.09 11.99
CA ARG A 144 7.24 1.66 12.73
C ARG A 144 8.30 0.99 11.85
N LEU A 145 8.11 0.93 10.54
CA LEU A 145 9.02 0.26 9.62
C LEU A 145 10.38 0.98 9.59
N ARG A 146 11.46 0.21 9.72
CA ARG A 146 12.84 0.68 9.62
C ARG A 146 13.59 -0.10 8.55
N TYR A 147 14.43 0.59 7.79
CA TYR A 147 15.26 -0.01 6.74
C TYR A 147 16.70 -0.20 7.22
N LYS A 148 17.39 -1.16 6.61
CA LYS A 148 18.85 -1.33 6.71
C LYS A 148 19.48 -0.31 5.78
N ASP A 149 20.51 0.36 6.29
CA ASP A 149 21.40 1.23 5.52
C ASP A 149 22.11 0.47 4.39
#